data_AF-A0A0C9ZD27-F1
#
_entry.id   AF-A0A0C9ZD27-F1
#
_cell.length_a   1.000
_cell.length_b   1.000
_cell.length_c   1.000
_cell.angle_alpha   90.00
_cell.angle_beta   90.00
_cell.angle_gamma   90.00
#
_symmetry.space_group_name_H-M   'P 1'
#
loop_
_entity.id
_entity.type
_entity.pdbx_description
1 polymer ?
#
loop_
_entity_poly.entity_id
_entity_poly.type
_entity_poly.pdbx_seq_one_letter_code
_entity_poly.pdbx_strand_id
1 'polypeptide(L)'
;MQRQSRAEAILNVAESRIERARTQIFCATSRDVLRSIRNELSAIIKTLGKVKHKVSSIVSRRSRLETTCDEIQTLLFSKEDELPVSSGPVEFDSSHHYDLPIDYADEIVQVSLFLGAVSVVIFGIGRRHGEFLMGVLSLILSLAMDAQSPHSESRRQNTLSQIPRTMETALSVFKLDGQTTTYAVCPACNCTFKPKANLNSSGARYPPNCSNRPRPEDVPCDEPLLQCSPGGGLEPIKTFVYHHFHDYLAGLLSRPELEAIMDSPCDKLLSSIGNAPPRVIKDVWDADFFRNFEGPTQSLFIDRGSEGRFAFTLNVDFFNIEGNLQRNASTSTGIISCACLNLPLDI
;
A
#
# COMPACT_ATOMS: atom_id res chain seq x y z
N MET A 1 7.17 -6.53 40.57
CA MET A 1 6.41 -7.80 40.56
C MET A 1 5.13 -7.72 39.73
N GLN A 2 4.16 -6.85 40.05
CA GLN A 2 2.87 -6.77 39.34
C GLN A 2 2.96 -6.49 37.82
N ARG A 3 3.88 -5.60 37.39
CA ARG A 3 4.10 -5.32 35.96
C ARG A 3 4.67 -6.51 35.17
N GLN A 4 5.54 -7.29 35.82
CA GLN A 4 6.13 -8.49 35.22
C GLN A 4 5.08 -9.58 35.05
N SER A 5 4.29 -9.84 36.10
CA SER A 5 3.17 -10.79 36.04
C SER A 5 2.16 -10.44 34.93
N ARG A 6 1.85 -9.15 34.74
CA ARG A 6 0.98 -8.70 33.64
C ARG A 6 1.60 -8.97 32.26
N ALA A 7 2.90 -8.72 32.08
CA ALA A 7 3.58 -8.99 30.82
C ALA A 7 3.60 -10.50 30.51
N GLU A 8 3.87 -11.34 31.52
CA GLU A 8 3.84 -12.80 31.39
C GLU A 8 2.43 -13.31 31.01
N ALA A 9 1.37 -12.75 31.61
CA ALA A 9 0.01 -13.08 31.25
C ALA A 9 -0.31 -12.74 29.78
N ILE A 10 0.13 -11.57 29.30
CA ILE A 10 -0.04 -11.19 27.88
C ILE A 10 0.70 -12.16 26.95
N LEU A 11 1.94 -12.53 27.28
CA LEU A 11 2.72 -13.48 26.48
C LEU A 11 2.10 -14.89 26.47
N ASN A 12 1.54 -15.36 27.58
CA ASN A 12 0.83 -16.65 27.64
C ASN A 12 -0.40 -16.66 26.71
N VAL A 13 -1.19 -15.56 26.73
CA VAL A 13 -2.36 -15.43 25.85
C VAL A 13 -1.94 -15.37 24.38
N ALA A 14 -0.86 -14.65 24.07
CA ALA A 14 -0.32 -14.59 22.71
C ALA A 14 0.14 -15.97 22.22
N GLU A 15 0.90 -16.72 23.03
CA GLU A 15 1.39 -18.07 22.69
C GLU A 15 0.24 -19.04 22.42
N SER A 16 -0.79 -19.05 23.27
CA SER A 16 -1.97 -19.91 23.06
C SER A 16 -2.72 -19.60 21.74
N ARG A 17 -2.81 -18.32 21.37
CA ARG A 17 -3.45 -17.91 20.11
C ARG A 17 -2.59 -18.22 18.89
N ILE A 18 -1.27 -18.10 19.02
CA ILE A 18 -0.30 -18.50 17.98
C ILE A 18 -0.43 -20.00 17.67
N GLU A 19 -0.50 -20.85 18.69
CA GLU A 19 -0.67 -22.30 18.48
C GLU A 19 -2.03 -22.65 17.85
N ARG A 20 -3.09 -21.93 18.23
CA ARG A 20 -4.41 -22.06 17.61
C ARG A 20 -4.37 -21.68 16.13
N ALA A 21 -3.80 -20.52 15.81
CA ALA A 21 -3.62 -20.05 14.44
C ALA A 21 -2.84 -21.07 13.61
N ARG A 22 -1.72 -21.58 14.13
CA ARG A 22 -0.91 -22.62 13.49
C ARG A 22 -1.72 -23.86 13.15
N THR A 23 -2.50 -24.37 14.11
CA THR A 23 -3.34 -25.56 13.91
C THR A 23 -4.42 -25.31 12.85
N GLN A 24 -5.03 -24.13 12.84
CA GLN A 24 -6.08 -23.80 11.88
C GLN A 24 -5.57 -23.70 10.43
N ILE A 25 -4.31 -23.29 10.20
CA ILE A 25 -3.73 -23.22 8.85
C ILE A 25 -3.72 -24.59 8.18
N PHE A 26 -3.35 -25.65 8.90
CA PHE A 26 -3.29 -27.00 8.34
C PHE A 26 -4.68 -27.52 7.96
N CYS A 27 -5.72 -27.07 8.66
CA CYS A 27 -7.11 -27.44 8.39
C CYS A 27 -7.85 -26.43 7.49
N ALA A 28 -7.19 -25.37 7.03
CA ALA A 28 -7.85 -24.32 6.26
C ALA A 28 -8.20 -24.83 4.86
N THR A 29 -9.49 -24.82 4.55
CA THR A 29 -10.05 -25.24 3.26
C THR A 29 -10.49 -24.06 2.39
N SER A 30 -10.51 -22.84 2.95
CA SER A 30 -10.92 -21.63 2.24
C SER A 30 -10.00 -20.45 2.54
N ARG A 31 -9.98 -19.48 1.61
CA ARG A 31 -9.22 -18.23 1.77
C ARG A 31 -9.76 -17.37 2.92
N ASP A 32 -11.04 -17.48 3.25
CA ASP A 32 -11.65 -16.74 4.37
C ASP A 32 -11.08 -17.16 5.72
N VAL A 33 -10.84 -18.47 5.89
CA VAL A 33 -10.18 -19.01 7.08
C VAL A 33 -8.76 -18.46 7.16
N LEU A 34 -8.00 -18.49 6.05
CA LEU A 34 -6.63 -17.93 6.00
C LEU A 34 -6.61 -16.42 6.30
N ARG A 35 -7.59 -15.67 5.79
CA ARG A 35 -7.75 -14.23 6.07
C ARG A 35 -8.04 -13.97 7.55
N SER A 36 -8.94 -14.76 8.15
CA SER A 36 -9.24 -14.68 9.60
C SER A 36 -7.98 -14.93 10.44
N ILE A 37 -7.19 -15.95 10.09
CA ILE A 37 -5.93 -16.26 10.77
C ILE A 37 -4.92 -15.11 10.61
N ARG A 38 -4.80 -14.52 9.42
CA ARG A 38 -3.93 -13.35 9.17
C ARG A 38 -4.32 -12.16 10.06
N ASN A 39 -5.61 -11.88 10.16
CA ASN A 39 -6.13 -10.81 11.01
C ASN A 39 -5.82 -11.08 12.48
N GLU A 40 -5.97 -12.34 12.92
CA GLU A 40 -5.62 -12.76 14.26
C GLU A 40 -4.13 -12.56 14.56
N LEU A 41 -3.24 -13.00 13.67
CA LEU A 41 -1.79 -12.81 13.80
C LEU A 41 -1.41 -11.33 13.88
N SER A 42 -2.01 -10.50 13.03
CA SER A 42 -1.78 -9.04 13.04
C SER A 42 -2.17 -8.43 14.38
N ALA A 43 -3.27 -8.87 14.98
CA ALA A 43 -3.68 -8.45 16.32
C ALA A 43 -2.73 -8.95 17.42
N ILE A 44 -2.20 -10.17 17.30
CA ILE A 44 -1.20 -10.72 18.24
C ILE A 44 0.09 -9.90 18.17
N ILE A 45 0.61 -9.63 16.97
CA ILE A 45 1.81 -8.83 16.76
C ILE A 45 1.66 -7.42 17.37
N LYS A 46 0.53 -6.74 17.10
CA LYS A 46 0.21 -5.45 17.73
C LYS A 46 0.21 -5.55 19.26
N THR A 47 -0.25 -6.67 19.82
CA THR A 47 -0.27 -6.91 21.27
C THR A 47 1.14 -7.15 21.83
N LEU A 48 1.98 -7.93 21.14
CA LEU A 48 3.38 -8.15 21.49
C LEU A 48 4.18 -6.85 21.49
N GLY A 49 3.94 -5.98 20.51
CA GLY A 49 4.55 -4.65 20.41
C GLY A 49 4.27 -3.74 21.63
N LYS A 50 3.14 -3.94 22.33
CA LYS A 50 2.81 -3.20 23.55
C LYS A 50 3.63 -3.65 24.77
N VAL A 51 4.29 -4.81 24.72
CA VAL A 51 5.13 -5.34 25.81
C VAL A 51 6.52 -4.69 25.75
N LYS A 52 6.69 -3.55 26.44
CA LYS A 52 7.95 -2.76 26.48
C LYS A 52 8.94 -3.16 27.59
N HIS A 53 8.78 -4.36 28.19
CA HIS A 53 9.55 -4.74 29.38
C HIS A 53 11.01 -5.07 29.01
N LYS A 54 11.98 -4.61 29.81
CA LYS A 54 13.44 -4.81 29.56
C LYS A 54 14.04 -6.05 30.24
N VAL A 55 13.21 -6.89 30.88
CA VAL A 55 13.73 -8.09 31.57
C VAL A 55 14.08 -9.12 30.51
N SER A 56 15.31 -9.65 30.57
CA SER A 56 15.88 -10.54 29.55
C SER A 56 14.96 -11.72 29.22
N SER A 57 14.37 -12.38 30.22
CA SER A 57 13.45 -13.51 30.00
C SER A 57 12.19 -13.12 29.22
N ILE A 58 11.61 -11.95 29.49
CA ILE A 58 10.44 -11.42 28.76
C ILE A 58 10.84 -11.04 27.34
N VAL A 59 11.99 -10.39 27.15
CA VAL A 59 12.50 -9.98 25.84
C VAL A 59 12.77 -11.20 24.96
N SER A 60 13.49 -12.21 25.46
CA SER A 60 13.78 -13.43 24.72
C SER A 60 12.50 -14.20 24.36
N ARG A 61 11.53 -14.28 25.29
CA ARG A 61 10.26 -14.96 25.02
C ARG A 61 9.41 -14.22 24.00
N ARG A 62 9.33 -12.90 24.09
CA ARG A 62 8.67 -12.06 23.09
C ARG A 62 9.28 -12.26 21.71
N SER A 63 10.61 -12.19 21.60
CA SER A 63 11.34 -12.40 20.35
C SER A 63 11.07 -13.78 19.74
N ARG A 64 11.01 -14.83 20.56
CA ARG A 64 10.63 -16.18 20.11
C ARG A 64 9.22 -16.21 19.52
N LEU A 65 8.23 -15.59 20.19
CA LEU A 65 6.85 -15.52 19.68
C LEU A 65 6.75 -14.71 18.39
N GLU A 66 7.50 -13.61 18.27
CA GLU A 66 7.60 -12.83 17.03
C GLU A 66 8.14 -13.69 15.87
N THR A 67 9.20 -14.47 16.10
CA THR A 67 9.73 -15.44 15.12
C THR A 67 8.70 -16.51 14.75
N THR A 68 7.95 -17.04 15.71
CA THR A 68 6.87 -18.01 15.40
C THR A 68 5.76 -17.35 14.56
N CYS A 69 5.42 -16.09 14.81
CA CYS A 69 4.49 -15.36 13.95
C CYS A 69 5.02 -15.21 12.51
N ASP A 70 6.32 -14.92 12.32
CA ASP A 70 6.96 -14.87 10.98
C ASP A 70 6.85 -16.22 10.25
N GLU A 71 7.12 -17.32 10.96
CA GLU A 71 7.01 -18.68 10.42
C GLU A 71 5.57 -18.99 9.99
N ILE A 72 4.60 -18.68 10.84
CA ILE A 72 3.18 -18.89 10.55
C ILE A 72 2.72 -18.04 9.37
N GLN A 73 3.17 -16.78 9.26
CA GLN A 73 2.88 -15.96 8.08
C GLN A 73 3.46 -16.57 6.80
N THR A 74 4.67 -17.12 6.86
CA THR A 74 5.28 -17.81 5.72
C THR A 74 4.45 -19.05 5.31
N LEU A 75 3.97 -19.81 6.29
CA LEU A 75 3.06 -20.94 6.05
C LEU A 75 1.72 -20.50 5.45
N LEU A 76 1.15 -19.39 5.93
CA LEU A 76 -0.07 -18.81 5.36
C LEU A 76 0.10 -18.49 3.88
N PHE A 77 1.20 -17.82 3.50
CA PHE A 77 1.45 -17.49 2.09
C PHE A 77 1.57 -18.75 1.23
N SER A 78 2.34 -19.75 1.69
CA SER A 78 2.43 -21.03 0.98
C SER A 78 1.06 -21.70 0.83
N LYS A 79 0.21 -21.62 1.86
CA LYS A 79 -1.11 -22.24 1.85
C LYS A 79 -2.11 -21.51 0.94
N GLU A 80 -2.00 -20.19 0.85
CA GLU A 80 -2.81 -19.39 -0.09
C GLU A 80 -2.49 -19.72 -1.54
N ASP A 81 -1.22 -19.94 -1.86
CA ASP A 81 -0.77 -20.33 -3.20
C ASP A 81 -1.24 -21.76 -3.57
N GLU A 82 -1.40 -22.66 -2.60
CA GLU A 82 -1.97 -24.00 -2.81
C GLU A 82 -3.48 -23.99 -3.08
N LEU A 83 -4.21 -23.00 -2.56
CA LEU A 83 -5.65 -22.93 -2.74
C LEU A 83 -5.98 -22.50 -4.18
N PRO A 84 -6.87 -23.23 -4.88
CA PRO A 84 -7.26 -22.89 -6.24
C PRO A 84 -7.74 -21.44 -6.28
N VAL A 85 -7.36 -20.73 -7.34
CA VAL A 85 -7.86 -19.38 -7.59
C VAL A 85 -9.37 -19.50 -7.69
N SER A 86 -10.07 -18.94 -6.70
CA SER A 86 -11.53 -18.88 -6.74
C SER A 86 -11.93 -18.17 -8.03
N SER A 87 -12.81 -18.78 -8.81
CA SER A 87 -13.43 -18.16 -9.98
C SER A 87 -14.45 -17.08 -9.61
N GLY A 88 -14.68 -16.86 -8.31
CA GLY A 88 -15.58 -15.84 -7.79
C GLY A 88 -14.93 -14.45 -7.69
N PRO A 89 -15.71 -13.44 -7.26
CA PRO A 89 -15.22 -12.08 -7.04
C PRO A 89 -14.00 -12.03 -6.11
N VAL A 90 -13.06 -11.16 -6.41
CA VAL A 90 -11.95 -10.85 -5.51
C VAL A 90 -12.44 -9.87 -4.45
N GLU A 91 -12.60 -10.35 -3.23
CA GLU A 91 -12.86 -9.46 -2.10
C GLU A 91 -11.58 -8.72 -1.70
N PHE A 92 -11.70 -7.40 -1.57
CA PHE A 92 -10.61 -6.51 -1.18
C PHE A 92 -11.03 -5.66 0.02
N ASP A 93 -10.18 -5.60 1.05
CA ASP A 93 -10.41 -4.78 2.23
C ASP A 93 -9.96 -3.34 1.96
N SER A 94 -10.92 -2.41 1.88
CA SER A 94 -10.71 -0.98 1.66
C SER A 94 -10.81 -0.16 2.94
N SER A 95 -10.96 -0.79 4.11
CA SER A 95 -11.21 -0.09 5.38
C SER A 95 -10.14 0.96 5.73
N HIS A 96 -8.90 0.74 5.30
CA HIS A 96 -7.79 1.67 5.54
C HIS A 96 -7.91 3.01 4.81
N HIS A 97 -8.77 3.13 3.80
CA HIS A 97 -9.08 4.40 3.15
C HIS A 97 -10.03 5.29 3.97
N TYR A 98 -10.78 4.71 4.91
CA TYR A 98 -11.71 5.43 5.79
C TYR A 98 -11.11 5.76 7.16
N ASP A 99 -9.95 5.21 7.48
CA ASP A 99 -9.24 5.37 8.75
C ASP A 99 -7.98 6.22 8.55
N LEU A 100 -8.15 7.54 8.36
CA LEU A 100 -7.01 8.42 8.10
C LEU A 100 -6.33 8.84 9.41
N PRO A 101 -5.00 8.72 9.54
CA PRO A 101 -4.28 9.16 10.74
C PRO A 101 -4.54 10.63 11.12
N ILE A 102 -4.87 11.48 10.13
CA ILE A 102 -5.20 12.89 10.32
C ILE A 102 -6.44 13.09 11.21
N ASP A 103 -7.43 12.19 11.13
CA ASP A 103 -8.72 12.32 11.83
C ASP A 103 -8.57 12.21 13.35
N TYR A 104 -7.46 11.64 13.81
CA TYR A 104 -7.13 11.49 15.23
C TYR A 104 -6.22 12.61 15.75
N ALA A 105 -5.76 13.52 14.89
CA ALA A 105 -4.92 14.64 15.28
C ALA A 105 -5.74 15.81 15.83
N ASP A 106 -5.13 16.62 16.70
CA ASP A 106 -5.71 17.89 17.17
C ASP A 106 -6.01 18.84 16.00
N GLU A 107 -7.10 19.63 16.04
CA GLU A 107 -7.53 20.43 14.89
C GLU A 107 -6.44 21.41 14.42
N ILE A 108 -5.63 21.94 15.34
CA ILE A 108 -4.51 22.84 15.02
C ILE A 108 -3.44 22.08 14.21
N VAL A 109 -3.19 20.83 14.57
CA VAL A 109 -2.23 19.95 13.88
C VAL A 109 -2.77 19.61 12.50
N GLN A 110 -4.06 19.29 12.38
CA GLN A 110 -4.69 18.99 11.10
C GLN A 110 -4.51 20.14 10.10
N VAL A 111 -4.84 21.37 10.51
CA VAL A 111 -4.68 22.57 9.68
C VAL A 111 -3.22 22.82 9.31
N SER A 112 -2.29 22.65 10.27
CA SER A 112 -0.86 22.84 10.04
C SER A 112 -0.30 21.84 9.03
N LEU A 113 -0.67 20.57 9.17
CA LEU A 113 -0.32 19.50 8.26
C LEU A 113 -0.90 19.75 6.86
N PHE A 114 -2.16 20.17 6.79
CA PHE A 114 -2.82 20.46 5.52
C PHE A 114 -2.14 21.62 4.79
N LEU A 115 -1.79 22.69 5.50
CA LEU A 115 -1.05 23.82 4.93
C LEU A 115 0.32 23.39 4.39
N GLY A 116 1.05 22.54 5.14
CA GLY A 116 2.31 21.96 4.68
C GLY A 116 2.14 21.10 3.43
N ALA A 117 1.13 20.24 3.41
CA ALA A 117 0.82 19.36 2.29
C ALA A 117 0.46 20.16 1.03
N VAL A 118 -0.46 21.13 1.12
CA VAL A 118 -0.83 22.03 0.01
C VAL A 118 0.38 22.79 -0.51
N SER A 119 1.23 23.29 0.39
CA SER A 119 2.44 24.01 0.02
C SER A 119 3.37 23.17 -0.85
N VAL A 120 3.57 21.91 -0.51
CA VAL A 120 4.48 21.02 -1.23
C VAL A 120 3.83 20.42 -2.48
N VAL A 121 2.58 19.98 -2.39
CA VAL A 121 1.89 19.26 -3.47
C VAL A 121 1.32 20.21 -4.52
N ILE A 122 0.64 21.29 -4.09
CA ILE A 122 -0.06 22.20 -4.99
C ILE A 122 0.84 23.35 -5.43
N PHE A 123 1.58 23.97 -4.51
CA PHE A 123 2.48 25.07 -4.85
C PHE A 123 3.86 24.61 -5.32
N GLY A 124 4.14 23.30 -5.31
CA GLY A 124 5.40 22.74 -5.79
C GLY A 124 6.61 23.16 -4.96
N ILE A 125 6.41 23.54 -3.70
CA ILE A 125 7.50 23.91 -2.81
C ILE A 125 8.36 22.67 -2.54
N GLY A 126 9.68 22.78 -2.77
CA GLY A 126 10.60 21.66 -2.55
C GLY A 126 10.54 21.14 -1.10
N ARG A 127 10.72 19.82 -0.91
CA ARG A 127 10.58 19.16 0.40
C ARG A 127 11.32 19.85 1.55
N ARG A 128 12.57 20.28 1.32
CA ARG A 128 13.38 21.01 2.32
C ARG A 128 12.72 22.32 2.79
N HIS A 129 12.08 23.05 1.88
CA HIS A 129 11.35 24.27 2.22
C HIS A 129 10.03 23.94 2.92
N GLY A 130 9.38 22.82 2.57
CA GLY A 130 8.24 22.29 3.32
C GLY A 130 8.60 21.93 4.76
N GLU A 131 9.76 21.30 4.99
CA GLU A 131 10.27 20.99 6.33
C GLU A 131 10.54 22.26 7.14
N PHE A 132 11.14 23.27 6.51
CA PHE A 132 11.32 24.58 7.13
C PHE A 132 9.96 25.21 7.50
N LEU A 133 8.98 25.19 6.59
CA LEU A 133 7.62 25.69 6.85
C LEU A 133 6.98 24.99 8.05
N MET A 134 7.06 23.67 8.12
CA MET A 134 6.54 22.90 9.26
C MET A 134 7.24 23.28 10.57
N GLY A 135 8.55 23.51 10.54
CA GLY A 135 9.31 24.00 11.69
C GLY A 135 8.87 25.40 12.16
N VAL A 136 8.65 26.32 11.22
CA VAL A 136 8.15 27.67 11.52
C VAL A 136 6.74 27.63 12.09
N LEU A 137 5.84 26.81 11.52
CA LEU A 137 4.49 26.62 12.05
C LEU A 137 4.52 26.07 13.48
N SER A 138 5.35 25.06 13.75
CA SER A 138 5.53 24.50 15.09
C SER A 138 6.01 25.57 16.10
N LEU A 139 6.97 26.42 15.70
CA LEU A 139 7.47 27.51 16.53
C LEU A 139 6.38 28.55 16.81
N ILE A 140 5.66 29.01 15.78
CA ILE A 140 4.56 29.99 15.93
C ILE A 140 3.49 29.45 16.87
N LEU A 141 3.12 28.19 16.72
CA LEU A 141 2.12 27.55 17.59
C LEU A 141 2.59 27.44 19.03
N SER A 142 3.87 27.10 19.26
CA SER A 142 4.44 27.09 20.60
C SER A 142 4.34 28.47 21.25
N LEU A 143 4.78 29.52 20.53
CA LEU A 143 4.74 30.90 21.04
C LEU A 143 3.30 31.39 21.29
N ALA A 144 2.37 31.06 20.39
CA ALA A 144 0.97 31.44 20.53
C ALA A 144 0.30 30.76 21.74
N MET A 145 0.61 29.48 22.01
CA MET A 145 0.10 28.76 23.16
C MET A 145 0.69 29.30 24.48
N ASP A 146 1.98 29.63 24.49
CA ASP A 146 2.66 30.23 25.64
C ASP A 146 2.04 31.58 26.02
N ALA A 147 1.66 32.38 25.02
CA ALA A 147 1.02 33.67 25.23
C ALA A 147 -0.40 33.57 25.83
N GLN A 148 -1.13 32.49 25.55
CA GLN A 148 -2.53 32.34 25.98
C GLN A 148 -2.69 31.65 27.33
N SER A 149 -1.84 30.68 27.69
CA SER A 149 -2.01 29.91 28.93
C SER A 149 -0.71 29.20 29.35
N PRO A 150 0.16 29.86 30.13
CA PRO A 150 1.44 29.29 30.58
C PRO A 150 1.29 28.06 31.50
N HIS A 151 0.08 27.72 31.95
CA HIS A 151 -0.19 26.58 32.82
C HIS A 151 -0.69 25.32 32.08
N SER A 152 -0.88 25.36 30.75
CA SER A 152 -1.40 24.22 29.96
C SER A 152 -0.31 23.39 29.27
N GLU A 153 0.81 23.21 29.95
CA GLU A 153 2.02 22.52 29.45
C GLU A 153 1.73 21.14 28.86
N SER A 154 0.78 20.40 29.44
CA SER A 154 0.39 19.06 28.96
C SER A 154 -0.31 19.10 27.61
N ARG A 155 -1.25 20.03 27.40
CA ARG A 155 -1.95 20.19 26.11
C ARG A 155 -0.98 20.67 25.04
N ARG A 156 -0.15 21.68 25.37
CA ARG A 156 0.91 22.20 24.49
C ARG A 156 1.83 21.10 24.00
N GLN A 157 2.39 20.32 24.93
CA GLN A 157 3.32 19.24 24.60
C GLN A 157 2.64 18.14 23.78
N ASN A 158 1.37 17.82 24.08
CA ASN A 158 0.61 16.83 23.32
C ASN A 158 0.35 17.29 21.88
N THR A 159 -0.04 18.55 21.66
CA THR A 159 -0.31 19.08 20.32
C THR A 159 0.97 19.22 19.50
N LEU A 160 2.04 19.82 20.07
CA LEU A 160 3.30 20.02 19.35
C LEU A 160 4.01 18.69 19.03
N SER A 161 3.85 17.67 19.86
CA SER A 161 4.46 16.35 19.59
C SER A 161 3.83 15.61 18.41
N GLN A 162 2.63 16.00 17.98
CA GLN A 162 1.96 15.45 16.81
C GLN A 162 2.42 16.13 15.51
N ILE A 163 3.05 17.30 15.57
CA ILE A 163 3.56 17.97 14.37
C ILE A 163 4.86 17.29 13.94
N PRO A 164 4.89 16.65 12.76
CA PRO A 164 6.06 15.97 12.27
C PRO A 164 7.16 16.96 11.89
N ARG A 165 8.41 16.49 12.00
CA ARG A 165 9.60 17.28 11.65
C ARG A 165 9.97 17.20 10.19
N THR A 166 9.49 16.17 9.48
CA THR A 166 9.78 15.93 8.07
C THR A 166 8.51 16.01 7.25
N MET A 167 8.64 16.48 6.01
CA MET A 167 7.51 16.56 5.11
C MET A 167 7.01 15.16 4.72
N GLU A 168 7.91 14.19 4.62
CA GLU A 168 7.55 12.79 4.38
C GLU A 168 6.58 12.26 5.43
N THR A 169 6.88 12.49 6.72
CA THR A 169 5.94 12.08 7.78
C THR A 169 4.64 12.86 7.69
N ALA A 170 4.66 14.18 7.42
CA ALA A 170 3.44 14.95 7.23
C ALA A 170 2.56 14.44 6.09
N LEU A 171 3.12 14.13 4.92
CA LEU A 171 2.38 13.57 3.79
C LEU A 171 1.84 12.16 4.10
N SER A 172 2.60 11.35 4.85
CA SER A 172 2.17 10.00 5.22
C SER A 172 0.91 9.99 6.10
N VAL A 173 0.65 11.07 6.86
CA VAL A 173 -0.56 11.20 7.68
C VAL A 173 -1.81 11.31 6.81
N PHE A 174 -1.69 11.86 5.61
CA PHE A 174 -2.77 11.96 4.64
C PHE A 174 -2.94 10.69 3.78
N LYS A 175 -2.02 9.72 3.89
CA LYS A 175 -1.99 8.51 3.05
C LYS A 175 -2.15 8.81 1.55
N LEU A 176 -1.49 9.87 1.08
CA LEU A 176 -1.52 10.26 -0.34
C LEU A 176 -0.76 9.27 -1.23
N ASP A 177 0.22 8.58 -0.65
CA ASP A 177 0.94 7.51 -1.33
C ASP A 177 0.07 6.25 -1.36
N GLY A 178 -0.23 5.76 -2.57
CA GLY A 178 -0.85 4.45 -2.74
C GLY A 178 0.07 3.34 -2.22
N GLN A 179 -0.52 2.19 -1.89
CA GLN A 179 0.28 1.06 -1.43
C GLN A 179 1.21 0.58 -2.55
N THR A 180 2.48 0.38 -2.21
CA THR A 180 3.48 -0.16 -3.14
C THR A 180 4.17 -1.39 -2.57
N THR A 181 4.67 -2.23 -3.46
CA THR A 181 5.59 -3.33 -3.13
C THR A 181 6.77 -3.28 -4.07
N THR A 182 7.97 -3.20 -3.52
CA THR A 182 9.21 -3.28 -4.31
C THR A 182 9.61 -4.74 -4.48
N TYR A 183 9.56 -5.25 -5.71
CA TYR A 183 10.00 -6.59 -6.07
C TYR A 183 11.48 -6.57 -6.44
N ALA A 184 12.21 -7.64 -6.10
CA ALA A 184 13.50 -7.91 -6.72
C ALA A 184 13.26 -8.54 -8.09
N VAL A 185 14.06 -8.19 -9.09
CA VAL A 185 13.93 -8.68 -10.46
C VAL A 185 15.21 -9.38 -10.85
N CYS A 186 15.10 -10.59 -11.39
CA CYS A 186 16.26 -11.29 -11.93
C CYS A 186 16.86 -10.51 -13.11
N PRO A 187 18.15 -10.15 -13.09
CA PRO A 187 18.76 -9.42 -14.20
C PRO A 187 18.87 -10.27 -15.48
N ALA A 188 18.96 -11.60 -15.36
CA ALA A 188 19.05 -12.51 -16.51
C ALA A 188 17.69 -12.83 -17.15
N CYS A 189 16.67 -13.19 -16.35
CA CYS A 189 15.38 -13.69 -16.88
C CYS A 189 14.17 -12.80 -16.58
N ASN A 190 14.35 -11.66 -15.90
CA ASN A 190 13.30 -10.71 -15.54
C ASN A 190 12.16 -11.25 -14.64
N CYS A 191 12.33 -12.43 -14.05
CA CYS A 191 11.38 -12.95 -13.07
C CYS A 191 11.37 -12.07 -11.80
N THR A 192 10.17 -11.79 -11.28
CA THR A 192 9.96 -10.90 -10.13
C THR A 192 9.78 -11.70 -8.84
N PHE A 193 10.40 -11.24 -7.76
CA PHE A 193 10.36 -11.85 -6.43
C PHE A 193 9.81 -10.85 -5.41
N LYS A 194 8.67 -11.21 -4.81
CA LYS A 194 8.02 -10.41 -3.77
C LYS A 194 8.91 -10.38 -2.51
N PRO A 195 9.04 -9.24 -1.81
CA PRO A 195 9.74 -9.20 -0.55
C PRO A 195 9.02 -10.02 0.50
N LYS A 196 9.79 -10.77 1.30
CA LYS A 196 9.31 -11.35 2.55
C LYS A 196 9.42 -10.28 3.62
N ALA A 197 8.29 -9.96 4.26
CA ALA A 197 8.28 -9.07 5.42
C ALA A 197 9.07 -9.74 6.57
N ASN A 198 9.84 -8.96 7.31
CA ASN A 198 10.46 -9.39 8.55
C ASN A 198 9.81 -8.58 9.67
N LEU A 199 9.11 -9.24 10.61
CA LEU A 199 8.39 -8.55 11.69
C LEU A 199 9.30 -7.71 12.60
N ASN A 200 10.60 -8.01 12.62
CA ASN A 200 11.56 -7.42 13.55
C ASN A 200 12.47 -6.33 12.94
N SER A 201 12.42 -6.13 11.63
CA SER A 201 13.22 -5.10 10.96
C SER A 201 12.46 -4.51 9.80
N SER A 202 12.44 -3.18 9.68
CA SER A 202 11.85 -2.44 8.55
C SER A 202 12.45 -2.77 7.18
N GLY A 203 13.40 -3.72 7.09
CA GLY A 203 14.05 -4.15 5.86
C GLY A 203 13.32 -5.32 5.20
N ALA A 204 12.96 -5.13 3.93
CA ALA A 204 12.49 -6.20 3.04
C ALA A 204 13.58 -7.26 2.83
N ARG A 205 13.21 -8.55 2.88
CA ARG A 205 14.11 -9.66 2.55
C ARG A 205 13.73 -10.29 1.21
N TYR A 206 14.75 -10.57 0.42
CA TYR A 206 14.62 -11.20 -0.89
C TYR A 206 15.46 -12.48 -0.93
N PRO A 207 15.12 -13.47 -1.79
CA PRO A 207 16.01 -14.59 -2.04
C PRO A 207 17.34 -14.09 -2.62
N PRO A 208 18.48 -14.74 -2.29
CA PRO A 208 19.79 -14.32 -2.80
C PRO A 208 19.95 -14.62 -4.30
N ASN A 209 19.31 -15.68 -4.80
CA ASN A 209 19.42 -16.17 -6.16
C ASN A 209 18.04 -16.43 -6.78
N CYS A 210 17.96 -16.35 -8.11
CA CYS A 210 16.75 -16.55 -8.87
C CYS A 210 16.33 -18.03 -8.90
N SER A 211 15.15 -18.35 -8.37
CA SER A 211 14.59 -19.71 -8.42
C SER A 211 13.69 -19.99 -9.62
N ASN A 212 13.62 -19.06 -10.59
CA ASN A 212 12.73 -19.19 -11.73
C ASN A 212 13.14 -20.38 -12.62
N ARG A 213 12.15 -21.17 -13.05
CA ARG A 213 12.29 -22.25 -14.02
C ARG A 213 11.31 -21.97 -15.16
N PRO A 214 11.76 -21.36 -16.27
CA PRO A 214 10.89 -21.02 -17.39
C PRO A 214 10.07 -22.21 -17.89
N ARG A 215 10.65 -23.42 -17.82
CA ARG A 215 9.93 -24.69 -17.97
C ARG A 215 10.17 -25.58 -16.75
N PRO A 216 9.21 -26.45 -16.37
CA PRO A 216 9.34 -27.33 -15.20
C PRO A 216 10.60 -28.21 -15.22
N GLU A 217 11.01 -28.66 -16.40
CA GLU A 217 12.18 -29.49 -16.65
C GLU A 217 13.51 -28.72 -16.68
N ASP A 218 13.48 -27.39 -16.74
CA ASP A 218 14.69 -26.56 -16.81
C ASP A 218 15.41 -26.49 -15.46
N VAL A 219 16.74 -26.31 -15.54
CA VAL A 219 17.57 -25.94 -14.39
C VAL A 219 17.13 -24.53 -13.92
N PRO A 220 17.03 -24.27 -12.60
CA PRO A 220 16.75 -22.93 -12.11
C PRO A 220 17.79 -21.92 -12.60
N CYS A 221 17.35 -20.70 -12.88
CA CYS A 221 18.18 -19.62 -13.40
C CYS A 221 19.43 -19.34 -12.54
N ASP A 222 19.30 -19.41 -11.21
CA ASP A 222 20.34 -19.23 -10.18
C ASP A 222 21.13 -17.90 -10.21
N GLU A 223 20.77 -16.98 -11.10
CA GLU A 223 21.37 -15.64 -11.17
C GLU A 223 21.21 -14.89 -9.84
N PRO A 224 22.28 -14.23 -9.34
CA PRO A 224 22.19 -13.40 -8.15
C PRO A 224 21.10 -12.32 -8.29
N LEU A 225 20.31 -12.15 -7.24
CA LEU A 225 19.29 -11.10 -7.16
C LEU A 225 19.76 -9.89 -6.35
N LEU A 226 20.76 -10.08 -5.50
CA LEU A 226 21.19 -9.10 -4.51
C LEU A 226 22.66 -8.70 -4.68
N GLN A 227 22.95 -7.45 -4.35
CA GLN A 227 24.29 -6.87 -4.28
C GLN A 227 24.54 -6.21 -2.93
N CYS A 228 25.81 -6.03 -2.57
CA CYS A 228 26.18 -5.27 -1.38
C CYS A 228 26.00 -3.77 -1.64
N SER A 229 25.14 -3.13 -0.86
CA SER A 229 25.00 -1.68 -0.83
C SER A 229 26.23 -1.02 -0.20
N PRO A 230 26.51 0.26 -0.47
CA PRO A 230 27.62 0.99 0.15
C PRO A 230 27.57 1.01 1.69
N GLY A 231 26.38 0.84 2.26
CA GLY A 231 26.15 0.73 3.71
C GLY A 231 26.37 -0.68 4.28
N GLY A 232 26.84 -1.64 3.47
CA GLY A 232 27.09 -3.03 3.88
C GLY A 232 25.84 -3.92 3.94
N GLY A 233 24.68 -3.43 3.52
CA GLY A 233 23.44 -4.23 3.42
C GLY A 233 23.33 -4.98 2.10
N LEU A 234 22.46 -5.99 2.01
CA LEU A 234 22.10 -6.60 0.73
C LEU A 234 20.86 -5.91 0.16
N GLU A 235 20.93 -5.47 -1.10
CA GLU A 235 19.83 -4.83 -1.84
C GLU A 235 19.61 -5.50 -3.20
N PRO A 236 18.40 -5.43 -3.79
CA PRO A 236 18.18 -5.96 -5.12
C PRO A 236 19.03 -5.27 -6.20
N ILE A 237 19.63 -6.06 -7.09
CA ILE A 237 20.37 -5.57 -8.26
C ILE A 237 19.44 -4.81 -9.22
N LYS A 238 18.22 -5.34 -9.42
CA LYS A 238 17.17 -4.73 -10.23
C LYS A 238 15.86 -4.77 -9.46
N THR A 239 15.12 -3.67 -9.50
CA THR A 239 13.85 -3.51 -8.78
C THR A 239 12.68 -3.28 -9.74
N PHE A 240 11.49 -3.68 -9.30
CA PHE A 240 10.22 -3.30 -9.91
C PHE A 240 9.28 -2.83 -8.81
N VAL A 241 8.85 -1.57 -8.86
CA VAL A 241 7.91 -1.01 -7.88
C VAL A 241 6.50 -1.23 -8.41
N TYR A 242 5.77 -2.14 -7.77
CA TYR A 242 4.38 -2.41 -8.08
C TYR A 242 3.47 -1.54 -7.21
N HIS A 243 2.67 -0.69 -7.85
CA HIS A 243 1.56 0.00 -7.21
C HIS A 243 0.34 -0.92 -7.22
N HIS A 244 -0.27 -1.15 -6.06
CA HIS A 244 -1.37 -2.10 -5.95
C HIS A 244 -2.61 -1.58 -6.67
N PHE A 245 -2.95 -2.21 -7.80
CA PHE A 245 -4.14 -1.83 -8.59
C PHE A 245 -5.43 -1.83 -7.77
N HIS A 246 -5.63 -2.85 -6.93
CA HIS A 246 -6.83 -2.95 -6.10
C HIS A 246 -6.90 -1.85 -5.03
N ASP A 247 -5.76 -1.44 -4.46
CA ASP A 247 -5.69 -0.33 -3.50
C ASP A 247 -5.99 1.01 -4.18
N TYR A 248 -5.46 1.22 -5.39
CA TYR A 248 -5.77 2.39 -6.20
C TYR A 248 -7.27 2.47 -6.52
N LEU A 249 -7.87 1.38 -7.03
CA LEU A 249 -9.30 1.35 -7.35
C LEU A 249 -10.16 1.51 -6.09
N ALA A 250 -9.80 0.84 -4.99
CA ALA A 250 -10.48 1.00 -3.71
C ALA A 250 -10.45 2.46 -3.23
N GLY A 251 -9.32 3.16 -3.35
CA GLY A 251 -9.21 4.57 -3.00
C GLY A 251 -10.13 5.48 -3.82
N LEU A 252 -10.35 5.17 -5.10
CA LEU A 252 -11.34 5.87 -5.94
C LEU A 252 -12.78 5.59 -5.46
N LEU A 253 -13.11 4.32 -5.24
CA LEU A 253 -14.44 3.88 -4.81
C LEU A 253 -14.79 4.28 -3.37
N SER A 254 -13.79 4.50 -2.52
CA SER A 254 -14.02 5.00 -1.16
C SER A 254 -14.46 6.46 -1.09
N ARG A 255 -14.50 7.16 -2.23
CA ARG A 255 -14.93 8.56 -2.36
C ARG A 255 -16.21 8.62 -3.19
N PRO A 256 -17.39 8.79 -2.56
CA PRO A 256 -18.69 8.75 -3.26
C PRO A 256 -18.79 9.70 -4.47
N GLU A 257 -18.16 10.88 -4.36
CA GLU A 257 -18.12 11.87 -5.45
C GLU A 257 -17.36 11.33 -6.68
N LEU A 258 -16.25 10.63 -6.47
CA LEU A 258 -15.46 10.03 -7.56
C LEU A 258 -16.18 8.82 -8.15
N GLU A 259 -16.79 7.99 -7.32
CA GLU A 259 -17.61 6.87 -7.78
C GLU A 259 -18.75 7.35 -8.69
N ALA A 260 -19.49 8.38 -8.28
CA ALA A 260 -20.53 8.99 -9.10
C ALA A 260 -20.00 9.57 -10.43
N ILE A 261 -18.81 10.18 -10.42
CA ILE A 261 -18.15 10.66 -11.64
C ILE A 261 -17.78 9.48 -12.55
N MET A 262 -17.23 8.39 -11.99
CA MET A 262 -16.82 7.21 -12.76
C MET A 262 -18.01 6.43 -13.33
N ASP A 263 -19.17 6.49 -12.70
CA ASP A 263 -20.41 5.87 -13.23
C ASP A 263 -21.02 6.67 -14.39
N SER A 264 -20.81 7.99 -14.39
CA SER A 264 -21.45 8.92 -15.33
C SER A 264 -21.24 8.58 -16.82
N PRO A 265 -20.06 8.16 -17.30
CA PRO A 265 -19.86 7.80 -18.71
C PRO A 265 -20.75 6.64 -19.16
N CYS A 266 -20.89 5.59 -18.35
CA CYS A 266 -21.76 4.46 -18.65
C CYS A 266 -23.22 4.90 -18.72
N ASP A 267 -23.68 5.68 -17.73
CA ASP A 267 -25.06 6.16 -17.66
C ASP A 267 -25.40 7.07 -18.85
N LYS A 268 -24.50 7.99 -19.21
CA LYS A 268 -24.63 8.85 -20.40
C LYS A 268 -24.67 8.04 -21.68
N LEU A 269 -23.76 7.10 -21.86
CA LEU A 269 -23.69 6.30 -23.08
C LEU A 269 -24.94 5.43 -23.24
N LEU A 270 -25.39 4.76 -22.17
CA LEU A 270 -26.59 3.94 -22.17
C LEU A 270 -27.83 4.75 -22.55
N SER A 271 -27.97 5.98 -22.02
CA SER A 271 -29.07 6.88 -22.39
C SER A 271 -29.06 7.31 -23.87
N SER A 272 -27.91 7.21 -24.54
CA SER A 272 -27.69 7.64 -25.91
C SER A 272 -27.58 6.49 -26.93
N ILE A 273 -27.75 5.23 -26.49
CA ILE A 273 -27.50 4.05 -27.32
C ILE A 273 -28.42 3.99 -28.56
N GLY A 274 -29.66 4.48 -28.43
CA GLY A 274 -30.64 4.54 -29.52
C GLY A 274 -30.43 5.70 -30.50
N ASN A 275 -29.51 6.62 -30.20
CA ASN A 275 -29.19 7.74 -31.08
C ASN A 275 -28.12 7.35 -32.08
N ALA A 276 -28.06 8.07 -33.22
CA ALA A 276 -26.95 7.94 -34.15
C ALA A 276 -25.62 8.25 -33.44
N PRO A 277 -24.55 7.47 -33.70
CA PRO A 277 -23.23 7.75 -33.14
C PRO A 277 -22.77 9.17 -33.44
N PRO A 278 -22.02 9.81 -32.51
CA PRO A 278 -21.49 11.15 -32.73
C PRO A 278 -20.56 11.17 -33.95
N ARG A 279 -20.67 12.21 -34.78
CA ARG A 279 -19.80 12.38 -35.97
C ARG A 279 -18.35 12.71 -35.61
N VAL A 280 -18.12 13.25 -34.41
CA VAL A 280 -16.81 13.64 -33.89
C VAL A 280 -16.66 12.98 -32.53
N ILE A 281 -15.63 12.16 -32.38
CA ILE A 281 -15.27 11.47 -31.15
C ILE A 281 -14.44 12.43 -30.30
N LYS A 282 -14.96 12.83 -29.14
CA LYS A 282 -14.26 13.74 -28.21
C LYS A 282 -13.54 12.99 -27.10
N ASP A 283 -14.09 11.86 -26.69
CA ASP A 283 -13.53 10.98 -25.68
C ASP A 283 -13.64 9.51 -26.10
N VAL A 284 -13.12 8.60 -25.28
CA VAL A 284 -13.16 7.16 -25.57
C VAL A 284 -14.57 6.57 -25.49
N TRP A 285 -15.49 7.20 -24.75
CA TRP A 285 -16.87 6.73 -24.56
C TRP A 285 -17.77 7.09 -25.75
N ASP A 286 -17.37 8.06 -26.57
CA ASP A 286 -17.97 8.33 -27.88
C ASP A 286 -17.66 7.23 -28.91
N ALA A 287 -16.66 6.38 -28.66
CA ALA A 287 -16.24 5.35 -29.60
C ALA A 287 -17.31 4.26 -29.78
N ASP A 288 -17.45 3.79 -31.03
CA ASP A 288 -18.42 2.75 -31.40
C ASP A 288 -18.18 1.42 -30.65
N PHE A 289 -16.95 1.17 -30.21
CA PHE A 289 -16.59 0.00 -29.42
C PHE A 289 -17.47 -0.13 -28.17
N PHE A 290 -17.57 0.90 -27.32
CA PHE A 290 -18.34 0.81 -26.07
C PHE A 290 -19.85 0.73 -26.28
N ARG A 291 -20.36 1.15 -27.44
CA ARG A 291 -21.78 1.01 -27.80
C ARG A 291 -22.15 -0.44 -28.05
N ASN A 292 -21.22 -1.23 -28.58
CA ASN A 292 -21.48 -2.62 -29.00
C ASN A 292 -20.73 -3.64 -28.14
N PHE A 293 -19.95 -3.20 -27.15
CA PHE A 293 -19.15 -4.09 -26.32
C PHE A 293 -20.04 -4.87 -25.35
N GLU A 294 -20.13 -6.18 -25.55
CA GLU A 294 -20.89 -7.10 -24.70
C GLU A 294 -20.15 -7.35 -23.38
N GLY A 295 -20.88 -7.25 -22.28
CA GLY A 295 -20.44 -7.63 -20.95
C GLY A 295 -20.60 -9.13 -20.69
N PRO A 296 -20.15 -9.62 -19.51
CA PRO A 296 -20.19 -11.03 -19.14
C PRO A 296 -21.59 -11.66 -19.14
N THR A 297 -22.64 -10.85 -18.99
CA THR A 297 -24.03 -11.26 -18.84
C THR A 297 -24.85 -11.22 -20.14
N GLN A 298 -24.20 -11.15 -21.32
CA GLN A 298 -24.85 -10.95 -22.63
C GLN A 298 -25.65 -9.64 -22.74
N SER A 299 -25.51 -8.72 -21.78
CA SER A 299 -25.92 -7.32 -21.87
C SER A 299 -24.76 -6.46 -22.35
N LEU A 300 -24.99 -5.21 -22.75
CA LEU A 300 -23.90 -4.29 -23.04
C LEU A 300 -23.08 -4.04 -21.76
N PHE A 301 -21.76 -3.89 -21.90
CA PHE A 301 -20.86 -3.59 -20.78
C PHE A 301 -21.30 -2.36 -19.98
N ILE A 302 -21.83 -1.35 -20.68
CA ILE A 302 -22.33 -0.10 -20.10
C ILE A 302 -23.63 -0.27 -19.31
N ASP A 303 -24.36 -1.37 -19.52
CA ASP A 303 -25.51 -1.75 -18.72
C ASP A 303 -25.03 -2.37 -17.41
N ARG A 304 -24.75 -1.47 -16.46
CA ARG A 304 -24.05 -1.80 -15.21
C ARG A 304 -24.96 -2.32 -14.11
N GLY A 305 -26.27 -2.14 -14.22
CA GLY A 305 -27.21 -2.48 -13.14
C GLY A 305 -26.82 -1.79 -11.82
N SER A 306 -26.53 -2.59 -10.79
CA SER A 306 -26.05 -2.11 -9.48
C SER A 306 -24.53 -2.20 -9.30
N GLU A 307 -23.79 -2.56 -10.35
CA GLU A 307 -22.33 -2.70 -10.32
C GLU A 307 -21.64 -1.46 -10.91
N GLY A 308 -20.35 -1.31 -10.60
CA GLY A 308 -19.46 -0.40 -11.32
C GLY A 308 -18.87 -1.06 -12.57
N ARG A 309 -18.76 -0.32 -13.66
CA ARG A 309 -18.17 -0.79 -14.94
C ARG A 309 -17.06 0.15 -15.36
N PHE A 310 -15.82 -0.25 -15.08
CA PHE A 310 -14.66 0.62 -15.22
C PHE A 310 -13.76 0.16 -16.37
N ALA A 311 -13.45 1.09 -17.27
CA ALA A 311 -12.52 0.91 -18.37
C ALA A 311 -11.16 1.50 -18.01
N PHE A 312 -10.11 0.75 -18.32
CA PHE A 312 -8.74 1.16 -18.06
C PHE A 312 -7.92 1.08 -19.33
N THR A 313 -7.02 2.05 -19.53
CA THR A 313 -5.96 1.93 -20.52
C THR A 313 -4.67 1.50 -19.84
N LEU A 314 -3.91 0.62 -20.50
CA LEU A 314 -2.61 0.14 -20.04
C LEU A 314 -1.55 0.66 -20.99
N ASN A 315 -0.61 1.43 -20.45
CA ASN A 315 0.51 2.00 -21.20
C ASN A 315 1.80 1.36 -20.70
N VAL A 316 2.66 0.96 -21.63
CA VAL A 316 3.98 0.42 -21.34
C VAL A 316 4.98 1.21 -22.15
N ASP A 317 5.93 1.84 -21.49
CA ASP A 317 6.97 2.64 -22.14
C ASP A 317 8.34 2.40 -21.48
N PHE A 318 9.40 2.57 -22.26
CA PHE A 318 10.78 2.45 -21.81
C PHE A 318 11.59 3.64 -22.31
N PHE A 319 12.27 4.32 -21.39
CA PHE A 319 13.08 5.48 -21.73
C PHE A 319 14.43 5.45 -21.02
N ASN A 320 15.40 6.15 -21.61
CA ASN A 320 16.70 6.34 -21.00
C ASN A 320 16.66 7.52 -20.03
N ILE A 321 16.89 7.25 -18.74
CA ILE A 321 16.94 8.28 -17.69
C ILE A 321 18.13 9.24 -17.84
N GLU A 322 19.18 8.85 -18.56
CA GLU A 322 20.36 9.67 -18.85
C GLU A 322 20.20 10.52 -20.13
N GLY A 323 19.08 10.35 -20.85
CA GLY A 323 18.82 11.00 -22.14
C GLY A 323 19.56 10.36 -23.32
N ASN A 324 19.16 10.71 -24.54
CA ASN A 324 19.73 10.14 -25.78
C ASN A 324 21.05 10.84 -26.18
N LEU A 325 22.08 10.76 -25.33
CA LEU A 325 23.41 11.24 -25.67
C LEU A 325 24.11 10.27 -26.65
N GLN A 326 24.91 10.80 -27.58
CA GLN A 326 25.62 10.03 -28.63
C GLN A 326 26.59 8.95 -28.10
N ARG A 327 26.86 8.92 -26.79
CA ARG A 327 27.60 7.83 -26.14
C ARG A 327 26.57 6.93 -25.46
N ASN A 328 26.38 5.74 -26.06
CA ASN A 328 25.49 4.65 -25.66
C ASN A 328 24.84 4.78 -24.28
N ALA A 329 23.50 4.77 -24.27
CA ALA A 329 22.68 4.60 -23.07
C ALA A 329 23.09 3.34 -22.29
N SER A 330 23.58 3.49 -21.07
CA SER A 330 23.87 2.36 -20.18
C SER A 330 22.66 1.92 -19.35
N THR A 331 21.63 2.77 -19.25
CA THR A 331 20.53 2.56 -18.30
C THR A 331 19.17 2.82 -18.96
N SER A 332 18.23 1.89 -18.82
CA SER A 332 16.84 2.06 -19.28
C SER A 332 15.88 1.84 -18.13
N THR A 333 14.81 2.65 -18.07
CA THR A 333 13.73 2.52 -17.09
C THR A 333 12.42 2.30 -17.82
N GLY A 334 11.69 1.28 -17.39
CA GLY A 334 10.35 0.98 -17.89
C GLY A 334 9.29 1.51 -16.94
N ILE A 335 8.20 2.04 -17.49
CA ILE A 335 6.98 2.38 -16.76
C ILE A 335 5.83 1.57 -17.36
N ILE A 336 5.09 0.92 -16.47
CA ILE A 336 3.78 0.34 -16.79
C ILE A 336 2.76 1.17 -16.01
N SER A 337 1.93 1.94 -16.70
CA SER A 337 0.90 2.78 -16.09
C SER A 337 -0.48 2.34 -16.52
N CYS A 338 -1.44 2.49 -15.62
CA CYS A 338 -2.84 2.22 -15.84
C CYS A 338 -3.63 3.50 -15.56
N ALA A 339 -4.52 3.90 -16.46
CA ALA A 339 -5.37 5.09 -16.27
C ALA A 339 -6.85 4.72 -16.38
N CYS A 340 -7.65 5.19 -15.43
CA CYS A 340 -9.10 4.98 -15.40
C CYS A 340 -9.75 5.91 -16.44
N LEU A 341 -10.32 5.32 -17.49
CA LEU A 341 -10.96 6.05 -18.58
C LEU A 341 -12.35 6.60 -18.20
N ASN A 342 -12.89 6.18 -17.06
CA ASN A 342 -14.14 6.72 -16.52
C ASN A 342 -13.96 8.10 -15.88
N LEU A 343 -12.72 8.48 -15.51
CA LEU A 343 -12.44 9.80 -14.98
C LEU A 343 -12.23 10.81 -16.13
N PRO A 344 -12.73 12.04 -16.00
CA PRO A 344 -12.48 13.10 -16.97
C PRO A 344 -11.02 13.56 -16.90
N LEU A 345 -10.53 14.17 -17.99
CA LEU A 345 -9.12 14.54 -18.16
C LEU A 345 -8.65 15.68 -17.26
N ASP A 346 -9.57 16.43 -16.66
CA ASP A 346 -9.33 17.65 -15.88
C ASP A 346 -9.32 17.44 -14.36
N ILE A 347 -9.39 16.19 -13.89
CA ILE A 347 -9.36 15.83 -12.45
C ILE A 347 -7.94 15.55 -11.94
#